data_AF-A0A967IGI8-F1
#
_entry.id   AF-A0A967IGI8-F1
#
_cell.length_a   1.000
_cell.length_b   1.000
_cell.length_c   1.000
_cell.angle_alpha   90.00
_cell.angle_beta   90.00
_cell.angle_gamma   90.00
#
_symmetry.space_group_name_H-M   'P 1'
#
loop_
_entity.id
_entity.type
_entity.pdbx_description
1 polymer ?
#
loop_
_entity_poly.entity_id
_entity_poly.type
_entity_poly.pdbx_seq_one_letter_code
_entity_poly.pdbx_strand_id
1 'polypeptide(L)'
;MESGAKGYVPIGSTLTELQQAIDRVLSGGVAYSPEVTPLMFERLAELAGEHRRSTRWDGLALTTRELEILTLIAQGLRNKDLAEKLSLSLHT
;
A
#
# COMPACT_ATOMS: atom_id res chain seq x y z
N MET A 1 -10.74 8.27 6.42
CA MET A 1 -10.83 7.02 7.23
C MET A 1 -9.50 6.27 7.16
N GLU A 2 -8.40 6.96 7.43
CA GLU A 2 -7.03 6.46 7.22
C GLU A 2 -6.47 5.75 8.47
N SER A 3 -7.28 5.62 9.53
CA SER A 3 -6.91 5.05 10.83
C SER A 3 -7.81 3.87 11.27
N GLY A 4 -8.53 3.22 10.34
CA GLY A 4 -9.30 2.00 10.63
C GLY A 4 -10.78 2.18 10.98
N ALA A 5 -11.38 3.34 10.70
CA ALA A 5 -12.83 3.52 10.85
C ALA A 5 -13.60 2.58 9.90
N LYS A 6 -14.77 2.08 10.34
CA LYS A 6 -15.63 1.13 9.59
C LYS A 6 -17.03 1.68 9.24
N GLY A 7 -17.27 2.97 9.44
CA GLY A 7 -18.51 3.62 9.04
C GLY A 7 -18.53 5.12 9.32
N TYR A 8 -19.55 5.80 8.78
CA TYR A 8 -19.80 7.23 8.97
C TYR A 8 -21.31 7.49 9.05
N VAL A 9 -21.73 8.27 10.05
CA VAL A 9 -23.12 8.70 10.25
C VAL A 9 -23.14 10.24 10.21
N PRO A 10 -23.87 10.87 9.28
CA PRO A 10 -23.97 12.32 9.17
C PRO A 10 -24.54 12.99 10.42
N ILE A 11 -24.11 14.23 10.66
CA ILE A 11 -24.76 15.12 11.62
C ILE A 11 -26.17 15.43 11.10
N GLY A 12 -27.19 15.09 11.89
CA GLY A 12 -28.60 15.19 11.49
C GLY A 12 -29.30 13.84 11.31
N SER A 13 -28.55 12.72 11.32
CA SER A 13 -29.15 11.39 11.32
C SER A 13 -29.93 11.12 12.60
N THR A 14 -31.01 10.35 12.46
CA THR A 14 -31.85 9.92 13.57
C THR A 14 -31.14 8.90 14.46
N LEU A 15 -31.61 8.75 15.70
CA LEU A 15 -31.08 7.73 16.61
C LEU A 15 -31.20 6.31 16.02
N THR A 16 -32.30 6.04 15.29
CA THR A 16 -32.53 4.76 14.60
C THR A 16 -31.48 4.49 13.53
N GLU A 17 -31.11 5.50 12.74
CA GLU A 17 -30.07 5.37 11.71
C GLU A 17 -28.69 5.12 12.32
N LEU A 18 -28.38 5.79 13.44
CA LEU A 18 -27.16 5.53 14.20
C LEU A 18 -27.14 4.09 14.74
N GLN A 19 -28.25 3.62 15.30
CA GLN A 19 -28.37 2.28 15.86
C GLN A 19 -28.19 1.21 14.76
N GLN A 20 -28.83 1.40 13.61
CA GLN A 20 -28.64 0.53 12.44
C GLN A 20 -27.20 0.55 11.92
N ALA A 21 -26.53 1.71 11.94
CA ALA A 21 -25.13 1.80 11.53
C ALA A 21 -24.21 1.00 12.48
N ILE A 22 -24.47 1.05 13.79
CA ILE A 22 -23.74 0.27 14.79
C ILE A 22 -23.94 -1.23 14.56
N ASP A 23 -25.19 -1.69 14.41
CA ASP A 23 -25.53 -3.11 14.20
C ASP A 23 -24.87 -3.66 12.91
N ARG A 24 -24.81 -2.83 11.85
CA ARG A 24 -24.10 -3.19 10.61
C ARG A 24 -22.61 -3.35 10.80
N VAL A 25 -21.96 -2.47 11.56
CA VAL A 25 -20.52 -2.59 11.83
C VAL A 25 -20.23 -3.80 12.72
N LEU A 26 -21.08 -4.09 13.71
CA LEU A 26 -20.95 -5.26 14.59
C LEU A 26 -21.12 -6.58 13.83
N SER A 27 -21.97 -6.62 12.81
CA SER A 27 -22.13 -7.79 11.93
C SER A 27 -21.02 -7.94 10.86
N GLY A 28 -19.98 -7.09 10.93
CA GLY A 28 -18.84 -7.12 10.00
C GLY A 28 -19.08 -6.37 8.70
N GLY A 29 -20.24 -5.73 8.55
CA GLY A 29 -20.57 -4.83 7.46
C GLY A 29 -19.94 -3.45 7.63
N VAL A 30 -20.26 -2.58 6.68
CA VAL A 30 -19.74 -1.22 6.63
C VAL A 30 -20.94 -0.29 6.44
N ALA A 31 -21.02 0.77 7.25
CA ALA A 31 -22.15 1.70 7.24
C ALA A 31 -21.71 3.07 6.70
N TYR A 32 -22.18 3.42 5.51
CA TYR A 32 -21.98 4.75 4.91
C TYR A 32 -23.32 5.39 4.56
N SER A 33 -23.46 6.69 4.82
CA SER A 33 -24.53 7.46 4.21
C SER A 33 -24.31 7.55 2.68
N PRO A 34 -25.38 7.50 1.87
CA PRO A 34 -25.31 7.73 0.42
C PRO A 34 -24.57 9.01 0.04
N GLU A 35 -24.65 10.05 0.88
CA GLU A 35 -24.08 11.38 0.61
C GLU A 35 -22.54 11.38 0.61
N VAL A 36 -21.93 10.49 1.38
CA VAL A 36 -20.47 10.41 1.58
C VAL A 36 -19.83 9.35 0.69
N THR A 37 -20.66 8.50 0.08
CA THR A 37 -20.21 7.39 -0.77
C THR A 37 -19.40 7.89 -1.99
N PRO A 38 -19.80 8.95 -2.71
CA PRO A 38 -19.00 9.49 -3.82
C PRO A 38 -17.62 9.99 -3.37
N LEU A 39 -17.57 10.75 -2.27
CA LEU A 39 -16.33 11.26 -1.68
C LEU A 39 -15.39 10.12 -1.26
N MET A 40 -15.95 9.01 -0.77
CA MET A 40 -15.18 7.82 -0.41
C MET A 40 -14.54 7.14 -1.63
N PHE A 41 -15.27 7.04 -2.75
CA PHE A 41 -14.73 6.47 -3.98
C PHE A 41 -13.64 7.35 -4.60
N GLU A 42 -13.82 8.67 -4.59
CA GLU A 42 -12.81 9.62 -5.06
C GLU A 42 -11.52 9.50 -4.25
N ARG A 43 -11.62 9.49 -2.93
CA ARG A 43 -10.45 9.31 -2.05
C ARG A 43 -9.75 7.96 -2.24
N LEU A 44 -10.53 6.89 -2.45
CA LEU A 44 -9.97 5.57 -2.72
C LEU A 44 -9.20 5.54 -4.05
N ALA A 45 -9.70 6.23 -5.08
CA ALA A 45 -9.05 6.34 -6.37
C ALA A 45 -7.71 7.12 -6.27
N GLU A 46 -7.69 8.21 -5.50
CA GLU A 46 -6.46 8.97 -5.21
C GLU A 46 -5.41 8.10 -4.51
N LEU A 47 -5.79 7.42 -3.43
CA LEU A 47 -4.91 6.54 -2.66
C LEU A 47 -4.37 5.38 -3.52
N ALA A 48 -5.20 4.81 -4.38
CA ALA A 48 -4.76 3.79 -5.34
C ALA A 48 -3.79 4.36 -6.40
N GLY A 49 -3.92 5.64 -6.75
CA GLY A 49 -2.97 6.36 -7.59
C GLY A 49 -1.64 6.63 -6.89
N GLU A 50 -1.68 7.04 -5.62
CA GLU A 50 -0.51 7.25 -4.76
C GLU A 50 0.28 5.96 -4.49
N HIS A 51 -0.42 4.87 -4.17
CA HIS A 51 0.21 3.58 -4.00
C HIS A 51 0.91 3.13 -5.27
N ARG A 52 0.28 3.29 -6.45
CA ARG A 52 0.92 3.01 -7.74
C ARG A 52 2.16 3.86 -8.01
N ARG A 53 2.16 5.14 -7.61
CA ARG A 53 3.36 6.00 -7.70
C ARG A 53 4.45 5.59 -6.72
N SER A 54 4.10 5.08 -5.54
CA SER A 54 5.07 4.58 -4.56
C SER A 54 5.66 3.21 -4.94
N THR A 55 4.88 2.35 -5.60
CA THR A 55 5.34 1.02 -6.07
C THR A 55 6.03 1.08 -7.42
N ARG A 56 5.81 2.15 -8.19
CA ARG A 56 6.61 2.42 -9.36
C ARG A 56 8.01 2.80 -8.88
N TRP A 57 8.93 1.85 -9.04
CA TRP A 57 10.37 2.07 -9.03
C TRP A 57 10.80 2.96 -10.21
N ASP A 58 10.14 4.10 -10.42
CA ASP A 58 10.35 5.03 -11.55
C ASP A 58 11.76 5.64 -11.57
N GLY A 59 12.60 5.35 -10.57
CA GLY A 59 14.02 5.73 -10.50
C GLY A 59 15.02 4.57 -10.37
N LEU A 60 14.57 3.32 -10.38
CA LEU A 60 15.44 2.13 -10.24
C LEU A 60 15.54 1.40 -11.58
N ALA A 61 15.99 2.13 -12.61
CA ALA A 61 16.51 1.50 -13.81
C ALA A 61 17.87 0.89 -13.48
N LEU A 62 17.86 -0.26 -12.80
CA LEU A 62 19.06 -1.02 -12.51
C LEU A 62 19.75 -1.33 -13.84
N THR A 63 21.01 -0.95 -13.94
CA THR A 63 21.87 -1.41 -15.02
C THR A 63 21.91 -2.93 -15.01
N THR A 64 22.23 -3.55 -16.16
CA THR A 64 22.39 -5.01 -16.26
C THR A 64 23.26 -5.56 -15.12
N ARG A 65 24.28 -4.79 -14.73
CA ARG A 65 25.18 -5.15 -13.64
C ARG A 65 24.53 -5.12 -12.26
N GLU A 66 23.77 -4.08 -11.96
CA GLU A 66 23.10 -3.99 -10.65
C GLU A 66 22.01 -5.05 -10.50
N LEU A 67 21.34 -5.42 -11.60
CA LEU A 67 20.37 -6.52 -11.62
C LEU A 67 21.04 -7.88 -11.39
N GLU A 68 22.22 -8.13 -11.98
CA GLU A 68 23.04 -9.32 -11.71
C GLU A 68 23.43 -9.41 -10.23
N ILE A 69 23.90 -8.30 -9.65
CA ILE A 69 24.28 -8.23 -8.23
C ILE A 69 23.06 -8.49 -7.34
N LEU A 70 21.92 -7.85 -7.62
CA LEU A 70 20.68 -8.05 -6.86
C LEU A 70 20.22 -9.51 -6.90
N THR A 71 20.34 -10.16 -8.07
CA THR A 71 19.98 -11.58 -8.24
C THR A 71 20.87 -12.48 -7.39
N LEU A 72 22.17 -12.20 -7.33
CA LEU A 72 23.13 -12.97 -6.53
C LEU A 72 22.94 -12.73 -5.02
N ILE A 73 22.59 -11.51 -4.59
CA ILE A 73 22.22 -11.20 -3.20
C ILE A 73 20.94 -11.95 -2.81
N ALA A 74 19.92 -11.95 -3.66
CA ALA A 74 18.66 -12.66 -3.41
C ALA A 74 18.84 -14.18 -3.26
N GLN A 75 19.88 -14.75 -3.87
CA GLN A 75 20.28 -16.16 -3.74
C GLN A 75 21.11 -16.44 -2.46
N GLY A 76 21.36 -15.43 -1.61
CA GLY A 76 22.06 -15.59 -0.34
C GLY A 76 23.58 -15.69 -0.43
N LEU A 77 24.18 -15.29 -1.57
CA LEU A 77 25.64 -15.28 -1.70
C LEU A 77 26.25 -14.18 -0.84
N ARG A 78 27.36 -14.49 -0.16
CA ARG A 78 28.10 -13.51 0.64
C ARG A 78 28.88 -12.59 -0.30
N ASN A 79 29.08 -11.34 0.11
CA ASN A 79 29.77 -10.31 -0.70
C ASN A 79 31.14 -10.77 -1.26
N LYS A 80 31.85 -11.65 -0.55
CA LYS A 80 33.13 -12.22 -1.01
C LYS A 80 32.97 -13.17 -2.21
N ASP A 81 31.93 -13.99 -2.22
CA ASP A 81 31.63 -14.93 -3.31
C ASP A 81 31.11 -14.17 -4.56
N LEU A 82 30.43 -13.05 -4.31
CA LEU A 82 30.00 -12.09 -5.33
C LEU A 82 31.19 -11.46 -6.04
N ALA A 83 32.18 -10.96 -5.29
CA ALA A 83 33.39 -10.32 -5.83
C ALA A 83 34.20 -11.26 -6.75
N GLU A 84 34.34 -12.53 -6.37
CA GLU A 84 35.05 -13.54 -7.17
C GLU A 84 34.31 -13.89 -8.47
N LYS A 85 32.98 -14.09 -8.42
CA LYS A 85 32.17 -14.36 -9.63
C LYS A 85 32.13 -13.20 -10.61
N LEU A 86 32.29 -11.99 -10.08
CA LEU A 86 32.13 -10.75 -10.82
C LEU A 86 33.46 -10.13 -11.25
N SER A 87 34.60 -10.76 -10.94
CA SER A 87 35.97 -10.27 -11.17
C SER A 87 36.19 -8.84 -10.66
N LEU A 88 35.46 -8.45 -9.62
CA LEU A 88 35.62 -7.14 -8.98
C LEU A 88 36.58 -7.35 -7.81
N SER A 89 37.81 -6.84 -7.96
CA SER A 89 38.73 -6.72 -6.84
C SER A 89 37.98 -6.01 -5.71
N LEU A 90 37.98 -6.61 -4.53
CA LEU A 90 37.31 -6.08 -3.33
C LEU A 90 38.06 -4.83 -2.85
N HIS A 91 37.95 -3.72 -3.58
CA HIS A 91 38.39 -2.41 -3.17
C HIS A 91 37.31 -1.38 -3.54
N THR A 92 36.82 -0.71 -2.50
CA THR A 92 35.71 0.27 -2.42
C THR A 92 34.34 -0.37 -2.28
#